data_AF-A0A6M3XNJ3-F1
#
_entry.id   AF-A0A6M3XNJ3-F1
#
_cell.length_a   1.000
_cell.length_b   1.000
_cell.length_c   1.000
_cell.angle_alpha   90.00
_cell.angle_beta   90.00
_cell.angle_gamma   90.00
#
_symmetry.space_group_name_H-M   'P 1'
#
loop_
_entity.id
_entity.type
_entity.pdbx_description
1 polymer ?
#
loop_
_entity_poly.entity_id
_entity_poly.type
_entity_poly.pdbx_seq_one_letter_code
_entity_poly.pdbx_strand_id
1 'polypeptide(L)'
;MNYANIKNWEEYQHYRDRCPPWIKLHVKILNDKDFTALSCANRGLLIQLWILASENEGKAPINIEEIKFRLRDNSIKEKDVNLLIDKGFLLDCKQTQADASKRYSETETETETETETDIRFEKFWQAYPKKKSKGQAEKAWLKIKSNEQLLEKILSTIERATTSVEWTRDGGQFIPYPATWLNAKGWEDEYGKQGDGAVDDNLFLQALAEQDKKRGIS
;
A
#
# COMPACT_ATOMS: atom_id res chain seq x y z
N MET A 1 -16.52 -2.25 -32.47
CA MET A 1 -16.96 -1.46 -31.31
C MET A 1 -15.87 -0.46 -30.99
N ASN A 2 -16.21 0.81 -30.78
CA ASN A 2 -15.25 1.90 -30.53
C ASN A 2 -15.21 2.19 -29.03
N TYR A 3 -14.03 2.06 -28.42
CA TYR A 3 -13.82 2.19 -26.97
C TYR A 3 -12.74 3.23 -26.68
N ALA A 4 -12.86 3.93 -25.56
CA ALA A 4 -11.86 4.84 -25.01
C ALA A 4 -11.34 4.31 -23.68
N ASN A 5 -10.07 4.59 -23.39
CA ASN A 5 -9.52 4.32 -22.06
C ASN A 5 -9.89 5.45 -21.10
N ILE A 6 -10.26 5.09 -19.87
CA ILE A 6 -10.39 6.07 -18.80
C ILE A 6 -9.01 6.58 -18.40
N LYS A 7 -8.82 7.91 -18.36
CA LYS A 7 -7.57 8.51 -17.87
C LYS A 7 -7.29 8.03 -16.44
N ASN A 8 -6.04 7.66 -16.15
CA ASN A 8 -5.60 7.19 -14.82
C ASN A 8 -6.36 5.95 -14.30
N TRP A 9 -6.81 5.07 -15.19
CA TRP A 9 -7.61 3.90 -14.82
C TRP A 9 -7.01 3.06 -13.68
N GLU A 10 -5.69 2.83 -13.68
CA GLU A 10 -4.99 2.05 -12.65
C GLU A 10 -5.15 2.65 -11.24
N GLU A 11 -5.35 3.96 -11.11
CA GLU A 11 -5.58 4.60 -9.81
C GLU A 11 -6.99 4.32 -9.26
N TYR A 12 -7.96 4.10 -10.16
CA TYR A 12 -9.35 3.87 -9.81
C TYR A 12 -9.68 2.40 -9.61
N GLN A 13 -8.96 1.50 -10.30
CA GLN A 13 -9.21 0.06 -10.24
C GLN A 13 -8.32 -0.65 -9.21
N HIS A 14 -8.89 -0.91 -8.02
CA HIS A 14 -8.16 -1.55 -6.93
C HIS A 14 -8.29 -3.08 -6.89
N TYR A 15 -9.33 -3.66 -7.52
CA TYR A 15 -9.61 -5.10 -7.43
C TYR A 15 -9.65 -5.75 -8.81
N ARG A 16 -8.70 -6.65 -9.08
CA ARG A 16 -8.57 -7.30 -10.41
C ARG A 16 -9.46 -8.53 -10.59
N ASP A 17 -9.85 -9.21 -9.51
CA ASP A 17 -10.54 -10.52 -9.56
C ASP A 17 -11.91 -10.55 -8.86
N ARG A 18 -12.59 -9.40 -8.72
CA ARG A 18 -13.87 -9.30 -7.97
C ARG A 18 -15.07 -9.11 -8.90
N CYS A 19 -16.19 -9.76 -8.55
CA CYS A 19 -17.50 -9.56 -9.16
C CYS A 19 -18.56 -9.38 -8.05
N PRO A 20 -19.29 -8.25 -7.99
CA PRO A 20 -19.24 -7.12 -8.93
C PRO A 20 -17.91 -6.35 -8.84
N PRO A 21 -17.49 -5.68 -9.92
CA PRO A 21 -16.29 -4.84 -9.93
C PRO A 21 -16.48 -3.63 -9.01
N TRP A 22 -15.43 -3.25 -8.28
CA TRP A 22 -15.41 -2.09 -7.38
C TRP A 22 -14.44 -1.06 -7.91
N ILE A 23 -14.84 0.22 -7.89
CA ILE A 23 -14.04 1.33 -8.42
C ILE A 23 -13.91 2.37 -7.33
N LYS A 24 -12.69 2.83 -7.06
CA LYS A 24 -12.41 3.84 -6.04
C LYS A 24 -12.49 5.22 -6.67
N LEU A 25 -13.44 6.04 -6.20
CA LEU A 25 -13.47 7.47 -6.52
C LEU A 25 -12.64 8.21 -5.48
N HIS A 26 -11.52 8.79 -5.90
CA HIS A 26 -10.64 9.55 -4.99
C HIS A 26 -11.08 11.00 -4.87
N VAL A 27 -10.96 11.56 -3.66
CA VAL A 27 -11.33 12.95 -3.36
C VAL A 27 -10.57 13.96 -4.21
N LYS A 28 -9.34 13.62 -4.65
CA LYS A 28 -8.51 14.46 -5.54
C LYS A 28 -9.19 14.89 -6.84
N ILE A 29 -10.19 14.15 -7.32
CA ILE A 29 -10.98 14.55 -8.50
C ILE A 29 -11.68 15.90 -8.30
N LEU A 30 -11.98 16.26 -7.05
CA LEU A 30 -12.58 17.56 -6.71
C LEU A 30 -11.60 18.72 -6.84
N ASN A 31 -10.30 18.44 -6.90
CA ASN A 31 -9.25 19.44 -7.15
C ASN A 31 -8.97 19.61 -8.66
N ASP A 32 -9.52 18.73 -9.51
CA ASP A 32 -9.38 18.84 -10.96
C ASP A 32 -10.29 19.97 -11.49
N LYS A 33 -9.66 21.00 -12.05
CA LYS A 33 -10.35 22.18 -12.60
C LYS A 33 -11.28 21.83 -13.76
N ASP A 34 -10.89 20.89 -14.61
CA ASP A 34 -11.70 20.47 -15.75
C ASP A 34 -12.91 19.66 -15.27
N PHE A 35 -12.75 18.84 -14.23
CA PHE A 35 -13.85 18.07 -13.65
C PHE A 35 -14.87 18.99 -12.97
N THR A 36 -14.39 19.96 -12.19
CA THR A 36 -15.25 20.93 -11.50
C THR A 36 -15.99 21.85 -12.46
N ALA A 37 -15.43 22.12 -13.65
CA ALA A 37 -16.08 22.87 -14.71
C ALA A 37 -17.19 22.10 -15.46
N LEU A 38 -17.25 20.77 -15.34
CA LEU A 38 -18.30 19.97 -15.97
C LEU A 38 -19.67 20.23 -15.32
N SER A 39 -20.73 20.16 -16.13
CA SER A 39 -22.11 20.15 -15.63
C SER A 39 -22.34 18.95 -14.71
N CYS A 40 -23.33 19.02 -13.81
CA CYS A 40 -23.68 17.88 -12.96
C CYS A 40 -24.03 16.63 -13.79
N ALA A 41 -24.69 16.81 -14.93
CA ALA A 41 -24.99 15.72 -15.86
C ALA A 41 -23.71 15.07 -16.43
N ASN A 42 -22.74 15.88 -16.87
CA ASN A 42 -21.50 15.36 -17.46
C ASN A 42 -20.58 14.70 -16.42
N ARG A 43 -20.58 15.20 -15.17
CA ARG A 43 -19.90 14.52 -14.05
C ARG A 43 -20.53 13.17 -13.75
N GLY A 44 -21.87 13.10 -13.73
CA GLY A 44 -22.60 11.86 -13.57
C GLY A 44 -22.32 10.86 -14.71
N LEU A 45 -22.36 11.34 -15.95
CA LEU A 45 -22.02 10.55 -17.13
C LEU A 45 -20.60 9.98 -17.05
N LEU A 46 -19.61 10.81 -16.67
CA LEU A 46 -18.23 10.35 -16.52
C LEU A 46 -18.11 9.19 -15.53
N ILE A 47 -18.72 9.32 -14.34
CA ILE A 47 -18.72 8.27 -13.33
C ILE A 47 -19.43 7.01 -13.83
N GLN A 48 -20.55 7.14 -14.54
CA GLN A 48 -21.25 6.01 -15.14
C GLN A 48 -20.39 5.31 -16.21
N LEU A 49 -19.66 6.06 -17.03
CA LEU A 49 -18.72 5.48 -18.00
C LEU A 49 -17.56 4.75 -17.30
N TRP A 50 -17.11 5.20 -16.14
CA TRP A 50 -16.12 4.47 -15.32
C TRP A 50 -16.68 3.12 -14.84
N ILE A 51 -17.96 3.09 -14.46
CA ILE A 51 -18.65 1.84 -14.10
C ILE A 51 -18.65 0.87 -15.29
N LEU A 52 -19.02 1.33 -16.49
CA LEU A 52 -18.97 0.49 -17.68
C LEU A 52 -17.54 0.04 -18.02
N ALA A 53 -16.55 0.91 -17.82
CA ALA A 53 -15.14 0.60 -18.05
C ALA A 53 -14.62 -0.49 -17.10
N SER A 54 -15.17 -0.60 -15.89
CA SER A 54 -14.78 -1.63 -14.92
C SER A 54 -15.11 -3.06 -15.36
N GLU A 55 -16.09 -3.21 -16.24
CA GLU A 55 -16.45 -4.50 -16.84
C GLU A 55 -15.49 -4.91 -17.96
N ASN A 56 -14.65 -3.98 -18.46
CA ASN A 56 -13.83 -4.16 -19.65
C ASN A 56 -12.44 -3.52 -19.52
N GLU A 57 -11.72 -3.82 -18.41
CA GLU A 57 -10.31 -3.42 -18.23
C GLU A 57 -10.04 -1.92 -18.44
N GLY A 58 -10.96 -1.06 -18.00
CA GLY A 58 -10.80 0.40 -18.14
C GLY A 58 -11.23 0.98 -19.49
N LYS A 59 -11.83 0.17 -20.35
CA LYS A 59 -12.33 0.59 -21.67
C LYS A 59 -13.82 0.91 -21.60
N ALA A 60 -14.16 2.19 -21.64
CA ALA A 60 -15.53 2.66 -21.74
C ALA A 60 -16.02 2.65 -23.19
N PRO A 61 -17.29 2.29 -23.46
CA PRO A 61 -17.86 2.43 -24.79
C PRO A 61 -17.95 3.92 -25.16
N ILE A 62 -17.64 4.25 -26.42
CA ILE A 62 -17.82 5.61 -27.00
C ILE A 62 -19.09 5.65 -27.87
N ASN A 63 -19.55 4.50 -28.35
CA ASN A 63 -20.75 4.44 -29.20
C ASN A 63 -21.98 4.93 -28.43
N ILE A 64 -22.62 5.98 -28.94
CA ILE A 64 -23.74 6.63 -28.25
C ILE A 64 -24.94 5.72 -28.03
N GLU A 65 -25.27 4.86 -29.00
CA GLU A 65 -26.41 3.94 -28.90
C GLU A 65 -26.13 2.84 -27.88
N GLU A 66 -24.88 2.38 -27.79
CA GLU A 66 -24.44 1.45 -26.76
C GLU A 66 -24.49 2.08 -25.37
N ILE A 67 -23.99 3.32 -25.21
CA ILE A 67 -24.04 4.05 -23.94
C ILE A 67 -25.49 4.24 -23.49
N LYS A 68 -26.37 4.74 -24.37
CA LYS A 68 -27.79 4.94 -24.07
C LYS A 68 -28.46 3.64 -23.65
N PHE A 69 -28.19 2.55 -24.36
CA PHE A 69 -28.73 1.23 -24.05
C PHE A 69 -28.28 0.74 -22.66
N ARG A 70 -26.97 0.84 -22.37
CA ARG A 70 -26.37 0.36 -21.12
C ARG A 70 -26.78 1.19 -19.91
N LEU A 71 -26.83 2.51 -20.07
CA LEU A 71 -27.18 3.45 -19.01
C LEU A 71 -28.69 3.70 -18.89
N ARG A 72 -29.48 3.19 -19.86
CA ARG A 72 -30.94 3.39 -19.95
C ARG A 72 -31.34 4.87 -19.99
N ASP A 73 -30.52 5.70 -20.62
CA ASP A 73 -30.72 7.14 -20.70
C ASP A 73 -30.60 7.62 -22.15
N ASN A 74 -31.73 7.99 -22.75
CA ASN A 74 -31.81 8.47 -24.13
C ASN A 74 -31.47 9.97 -24.28
N SER A 75 -31.27 10.70 -23.17
CA SER A 75 -30.95 12.12 -23.18
C SER A 75 -29.49 12.41 -23.55
N ILE A 76 -28.62 11.40 -23.42
CA ILE A 76 -27.19 11.48 -23.71
C ILE A 76 -26.97 11.75 -25.20
N LYS A 77 -26.18 12.77 -25.51
CA LYS A 77 -25.85 13.18 -26.88
C LYS A 77 -24.36 12.97 -27.14
N GLU A 78 -24.02 12.85 -28.42
CA GLU A 78 -22.63 12.69 -28.87
C GLU A 78 -21.73 13.85 -28.37
N LYS A 79 -22.27 15.07 -28.33
CA LYS A 79 -21.58 16.24 -27.78
C LYS A 79 -21.13 16.07 -26.33
N ASP A 80 -21.87 15.30 -25.53
CA ASP A 80 -21.57 15.13 -24.10
C ASP A 80 -20.36 14.19 -23.95
N VAL A 81 -20.29 13.14 -24.78
CA VAL A 81 -19.14 12.24 -24.85
C VAL A 81 -17.91 12.94 -25.43
N ASN A 82 -18.08 13.71 -26.51
CA ASN A 82 -17.00 14.48 -27.13
C ASN A 82 -16.41 15.51 -26.15
N LEU A 83 -17.25 16.17 -25.33
CA LEU A 83 -16.76 17.06 -24.29
C LEU A 83 -15.84 16.35 -23.28
N LEU A 84 -16.14 15.10 -22.91
CA LEU A 84 -15.30 14.32 -21.99
C LEU A 84 -13.97 13.90 -22.65
N ILE A 85 -13.97 13.64 -23.96
CA ILE A 85 -12.75 13.39 -24.74
C ILE A 85 -11.91 14.66 -24.83
N ASP A 86 -12.51 15.80 -25.20
CA ASP A 86 -11.83 17.10 -25.33
C ASP A 86 -11.20 17.56 -24.02
N LYS A 87 -11.86 17.26 -22.89
CA LYS A 87 -11.35 17.52 -21.54
C LYS A 87 -10.32 16.51 -21.06
N GLY A 88 -10.01 15.49 -21.86
CA GLY A 88 -8.99 14.49 -21.56
C GLY A 88 -9.39 13.46 -20.51
N PHE A 89 -10.68 13.31 -20.20
CA PHE A 89 -11.16 12.25 -19.30
C PHE A 89 -11.23 10.89 -19.99
N LEU A 90 -11.45 10.91 -21.31
CA LEU A 90 -11.48 9.74 -22.18
C LEU A 90 -10.34 9.84 -23.20
N LEU A 91 -9.49 8.82 -23.24
CA LEU A 91 -8.37 8.74 -24.16
C LEU A 91 -8.75 7.84 -25.34
N ASP A 92 -8.82 8.42 -26.54
CA ASP A 92 -9.05 7.65 -27.75
C ASP A 92 -7.84 6.73 -28.00
N CYS A 93 -8.10 5.43 -28.15
CA CYS A 93 -7.09 4.41 -28.39
C CYS A 93 -6.36 4.57 -29.74
N LYS A 94 -6.79 5.50 -30.60
CA LYS A 94 -6.19 5.74 -31.92
C LYS A 94 -5.25 6.95 -32.01
N GLN A 95 -5.23 7.86 -31.02
CA GLN A 95 -4.56 9.17 -31.17
C GLN A 95 -3.29 9.39 -30.32
N THR A 96 -2.73 8.37 -29.68
CA THR A 96 -1.57 8.52 -28.79
C THR A 96 -0.25 8.06 -29.43
N GLN A 97 0.32 8.88 -30.31
CA GLN A 97 1.78 8.95 -30.48
C GLN A 97 2.38 10.38 -30.54
N ALA A 98 1.60 11.47 -30.44
CA ALA A 98 2.17 12.81 -30.64
C ALA A 98 2.11 13.80 -29.47
N ASP A 99 1.08 13.81 -28.61
CA ASP A 99 0.80 15.01 -27.80
C ASP A 99 0.68 14.78 -26.28
N ALA A 100 1.40 13.81 -25.71
CA ALA A 100 1.42 13.59 -24.25
C ALA A 100 2.53 14.36 -23.49
N SER A 101 3.24 15.30 -24.14
CA SER A 101 4.42 15.97 -23.54
C SER A 101 4.26 17.46 -23.20
N LYS A 102 3.08 18.07 -23.31
CA LYS A 102 2.89 19.47 -22.88
C LYS A 102 1.55 19.68 -22.18
N ARG A 103 1.65 20.13 -20.92
CA ARG A 103 0.58 20.49 -19.94
C ARG A 103 0.15 19.28 -19.10
N TYR A 104 0.57 19.12 -17.85
CA TYR A 104 0.77 20.11 -16.79
C TYR A 104 1.92 19.69 -15.87
N SER A 105 2.86 20.62 -15.67
CA SER A 105 3.67 20.70 -14.45
C SER A 105 2.82 21.35 -13.34
N GLU A 106 3.10 20.99 -12.09
CA GLU A 106 2.58 21.54 -10.82
C GLU A 106 1.29 20.90 -10.27
N THR A 107 1.41 19.75 -9.61
CA THR A 107 1.53 19.62 -8.14
C THR A 107 1.39 18.13 -7.82
N GLU A 108 2.45 17.37 -8.08
CA GLU A 108 2.51 15.95 -7.71
C GLU A 108 3.39 15.84 -6.46
N THR A 109 2.76 15.66 -5.31
CA THR A 109 3.47 15.19 -4.09
C THR A 109 2.85 13.88 -3.58
N GLU A 110 1.81 13.36 -4.25
CA GLU A 110 1.08 12.18 -3.77
C GLU A 110 1.43 10.88 -4.52
N THR A 111 1.84 10.95 -5.80
CA THR A 111 2.20 9.76 -6.59
C THR A 111 3.58 9.20 -6.23
N GLU A 112 4.52 10.06 -5.82
CA GLU A 112 5.81 9.63 -5.27
C GLU A 112 5.60 8.87 -3.94
N THR A 113 4.65 9.30 -3.12
CA THR A 113 4.44 8.71 -1.79
C THR A 113 3.91 7.26 -1.86
N GLU A 114 3.01 6.93 -2.80
CA GLU A 114 2.48 5.57 -2.94
C GLU A 114 3.52 4.59 -3.49
N THR A 115 4.25 4.96 -4.56
CA THR A 115 5.34 4.14 -5.11
C THR A 115 6.48 3.95 -4.12
N GLU A 116 6.85 5.01 -3.38
CA GLU A 116 7.83 4.89 -2.32
C GLU A 116 7.34 4.00 -1.18
N THR A 117 6.07 4.12 -0.74
CA THR A 117 5.54 3.30 0.34
C THR A 117 5.58 1.81 -0.02
N ASP A 118 5.28 1.47 -1.28
CA ASP A 118 5.38 0.10 -1.81
C ASP A 118 6.83 -0.41 -1.81
N ILE A 119 7.78 0.41 -2.26
CA ILE A 119 9.21 0.06 -2.25
C ILE A 119 9.69 -0.15 -0.80
N ARG A 120 9.29 0.72 0.13
CA ARG A 120 9.65 0.63 1.56
C ARG A 120 9.05 -0.62 2.20
N PHE A 121 7.81 -0.97 1.87
CA PHE A 121 7.16 -2.20 2.34
C PHE A 121 7.88 -3.45 1.81
N GLU A 122 8.27 -3.47 0.55
CA GLU A 122 8.96 -4.62 -0.03
C GLU A 122 10.35 -4.83 0.63
N LYS A 123 11.08 -3.75 0.94
CA LYS A 123 12.33 -3.84 1.73
C LYS A 123 12.09 -4.48 3.10
N PHE A 124 11.09 -4.02 3.84
CA PHE A 124 10.68 -4.63 5.11
C PHE A 124 10.31 -6.11 4.94
N TRP A 125 9.51 -6.42 3.93
CA TRP A 125 9.03 -7.77 3.67
C TRP A 125 10.17 -8.73 3.36
N GLN A 126 11.22 -8.27 2.65
CA GLN A 126 12.38 -9.08 2.36
C GLN A 126 13.25 -9.36 3.58
N ALA A 127 13.41 -8.38 4.47
CA ALA A 127 14.20 -8.49 5.69
C ALA A 127 13.56 -9.40 6.75
N TYR A 128 12.23 -9.51 6.78
CA TYR A 128 11.54 -10.27 7.83
C TYR A 128 11.68 -11.80 7.62
N PRO A 129 12.16 -12.57 8.63
CA PRO A 129 12.44 -14.01 8.46
C PRO A 129 11.17 -14.86 8.28
N LYS A 130 10.06 -14.49 8.93
CA LYS A 130 8.78 -15.24 8.89
C LYS A 130 7.73 -14.56 7.99
N LYS A 131 7.80 -14.80 6.69
CA LYS A 131 6.94 -14.19 5.66
C LYS A 131 5.55 -14.83 5.59
N LYS A 132 4.65 -14.49 6.53
CA LYS A 132 3.24 -14.93 6.51
C LYS A 132 2.27 -13.75 6.49
N SER A 133 1.10 -13.99 5.87
CA SER A 133 -0.03 -13.04 5.83
C SER A 133 0.33 -11.66 5.26
N LYS A 134 0.95 -11.60 4.07
CA LYS A 134 1.42 -10.36 3.41
C LYS A 134 0.37 -9.25 3.41
N GLY A 135 -0.87 -9.54 3.02
CA GLY A 135 -1.94 -8.52 2.99
C GLY A 135 -2.36 -7.97 4.36
N GLN A 136 -2.18 -8.72 5.46
CA GLN A 136 -2.38 -8.18 6.81
C GLN A 136 -1.20 -7.29 7.24
N ALA A 137 0.02 -7.66 6.82
CA ALA A 137 1.22 -6.87 7.09
C ALA A 137 1.19 -5.55 6.33
N GLU A 138 0.77 -5.56 5.07
CA GLU A 138 0.60 -4.37 4.23
C GLU A 138 -0.43 -3.39 4.82
N LYS A 139 -1.58 -3.90 5.28
CA LYS A 139 -2.57 -3.08 6.00
C LYS A 139 -2.03 -2.48 7.30
N ALA A 140 -1.19 -3.22 8.03
CA ALA A 140 -0.54 -2.70 9.23
C ALA A 140 0.49 -1.62 8.86
N TRP A 141 1.26 -1.84 7.79
CA TRP A 141 2.27 -0.91 7.27
C TRP A 141 1.67 0.43 6.86
N LEU A 142 0.57 0.42 6.10
CA LEU A 142 -0.14 1.63 5.66
C LEU A 142 -0.64 2.49 6.81
N LYS A 143 -0.98 1.88 7.97
CA LYS A 143 -1.44 2.62 9.15
C LYS A 143 -0.33 3.40 9.85
N ILE A 144 0.92 2.96 9.70
CA ILE A 144 2.05 3.48 10.47
C ILE A 144 2.64 4.74 9.83
N LYS A 145 2.26 5.08 8.58
CA LYS A 145 2.85 6.16 7.78
C LYS A 145 4.39 6.12 7.88
N SER A 146 4.98 5.09 7.27
CA SER A 146 6.41 4.83 7.36
C SER A 146 7.22 5.87 6.58
N ASN A 147 7.77 6.85 7.30
CA ASN A 147 8.78 7.78 6.80
C ASN A 147 10.12 7.04 6.63
N GLU A 148 11.06 7.59 5.85
CA GLU A 148 12.38 6.97 5.63
C GLU A 148 13.13 6.67 6.94
N GLN A 149 13.10 7.60 7.90
CA GLN A 149 13.67 7.41 9.24
C GLN A 149 13.04 6.23 10.00
N LEU A 150 11.74 6.00 9.81
CA LEU A 150 11.04 4.90 10.48
C LEU A 150 11.37 3.56 9.82
N LEU A 151 11.54 3.53 8.50
CA LEU A 151 11.99 2.34 7.78
C LEU A 151 13.37 1.90 8.26
N GLU A 152 14.32 2.82 8.36
CA GLU A 152 15.67 2.53 8.86
C GLU A 152 15.60 1.94 10.28
N LYS A 153 14.79 2.54 11.16
CA LYS A 153 14.56 2.01 12.51
C LYS A 153 14.00 0.59 12.45
N ILE A 154 12.96 0.34 11.67
CA ILE A 154 12.35 -0.99 11.50
C ILE A 154 13.37 -2.03 11.02
N LEU A 155 14.13 -1.72 9.97
CA LEU A 155 15.13 -2.64 9.40
C LEU A 155 16.24 -2.93 10.41
N SER A 156 16.77 -1.90 11.09
CA SER A 156 17.81 -2.07 12.12
C SER A 156 17.33 -2.92 13.30
N THR A 157 16.06 -2.76 13.72
CA THR A 157 15.49 -3.58 14.78
C THR A 157 15.30 -5.02 14.32
N ILE A 158 14.87 -5.26 13.08
CA ILE A 158 14.76 -6.63 12.53
C ILE A 158 16.12 -7.33 12.46
N GLU A 159 17.18 -6.64 12.05
CA GLU A 159 18.55 -7.20 12.04
C GLU A 159 19.01 -7.61 13.45
N ARG A 160 18.78 -6.74 14.44
CA ARG A 160 19.05 -7.03 15.86
C ARG A 160 18.21 -8.19 16.37
N ALA A 161 16.91 -8.17 16.09
CA ALA A 161 15.96 -9.18 16.53
C ALA A 161 16.32 -10.55 15.95
N THR A 162 16.69 -10.62 14.67
CA THR A 162 17.08 -11.87 13.99
C THR A 162 18.36 -12.48 14.59
N THR A 163 19.23 -11.66 15.19
CA THR A 163 20.45 -12.11 15.88
C THR A 163 20.22 -12.35 17.39
N SER A 164 19.03 -12.06 17.91
CA SER A 164 18.71 -12.18 19.33
C SER A 164 18.36 -13.62 19.72
N VAL A 165 18.70 -14.00 20.95
CA VAL A 165 18.39 -15.33 21.52
C VAL A 165 16.89 -15.62 21.44
N GLU A 166 16.04 -14.61 21.62
CA GLU A 166 14.59 -14.77 21.62
C GLU A 166 14.03 -15.24 20.27
N TRP A 167 14.60 -14.76 19.16
CA TRP A 167 14.17 -15.15 17.82
C TRP A 167 14.95 -16.33 17.26
N THR A 168 16.15 -16.64 17.78
CA THR A 168 16.91 -17.83 17.37
C THR A 168 16.53 -19.07 18.19
N ARG A 169 15.92 -18.90 19.38
CA ARG A 169 15.48 -20.01 20.24
C ARG A 169 14.44 -20.87 19.53
N ASP A 170 14.55 -22.18 19.72
CA ASP A 170 13.65 -23.20 19.16
C ASP A 170 13.45 -23.07 17.65
N GLY A 171 14.52 -22.70 16.92
CA GLY A 171 14.49 -22.56 15.46
C GLY A 171 13.59 -21.43 14.95
N GLY A 172 13.34 -20.40 15.77
CA GLY A 172 12.50 -19.26 15.40
C GLY A 172 11.00 -19.52 15.53
N GLN A 173 10.61 -20.51 16.34
CA GLN A 173 9.20 -20.79 16.61
C GLN A 173 8.46 -19.58 17.19
N PHE A 174 9.14 -18.75 18.01
CA PHE A 174 8.59 -17.58 18.67
C PHE A 174 8.69 -16.27 17.88
N ILE A 175 9.15 -16.31 16.62
CA ILE A 175 9.15 -15.12 15.77
C ILE A 175 7.70 -14.68 15.51
N PRO A 176 7.30 -13.45 15.90
CA PRO A 176 5.94 -12.95 15.69
C PRO A 176 5.64 -12.80 14.20
N TYR A 177 4.37 -12.80 13.82
CA TYR A 177 3.99 -12.50 12.44
C TYR A 177 4.23 -11.01 12.12
N PRO A 178 4.60 -10.67 10.87
CA PRO A 178 4.95 -9.30 10.50
C PRO A 178 3.85 -8.30 10.85
N ALA A 179 2.58 -8.65 10.60
CA ALA A 179 1.44 -7.80 10.92
C ALA A 179 1.28 -7.56 12.43
N THR A 180 1.47 -8.60 13.25
CA THR A 180 1.38 -8.51 14.71
C THR A 180 2.50 -7.64 15.26
N TRP A 181 3.73 -7.87 14.78
CA TRP A 181 4.91 -7.09 15.17
C TRP A 181 4.77 -5.61 14.79
N LEU A 182 4.30 -5.32 13.57
CA LEU A 182 4.04 -3.94 13.13
C LEU A 182 2.96 -3.25 13.98
N ASN A 183 1.83 -3.90 14.24
CA ASN A 183 0.75 -3.32 15.04
C ASN A 183 1.17 -3.08 16.51
N ALA A 184 2.06 -3.93 17.03
CA ALA A 184 2.64 -3.79 18.37
C ALA A 184 3.74 -2.73 18.47
N LYS A 185 4.09 -2.07 17.35
CA LYS A 185 5.26 -1.19 17.25
C LYS A 185 6.56 -1.87 17.64
N GLY A 186 6.76 -3.12 17.22
CA GLY A 186 7.91 -3.93 17.64
C GLY A 186 9.29 -3.37 17.27
N TRP A 187 9.37 -2.30 16.46
CA TRP A 187 10.61 -1.54 16.26
C TRP A 187 11.03 -0.72 17.50
N GLU A 188 10.15 -0.57 18.48
CA GLU A 188 10.42 0.04 19.80
C GLU A 188 10.89 -0.99 20.83
N ASP A 189 10.81 -2.29 20.52
CA ASP A 189 11.25 -3.36 21.42
C ASP A 189 12.78 -3.42 21.53
N GLU A 190 13.27 -3.76 22.72
CA GLU A 190 14.69 -3.88 23.00
C GLU A 190 15.19 -5.32 22.78
N TYR A 191 15.81 -5.56 21.63
CA TYR A 191 16.51 -6.83 21.38
C TYR A 191 17.96 -6.70 21.83
N GLY A 192 18.30 -7.29 22.97
CA GLY A 192 19.68 -7.34 23.48
C GLY A 192 20.56 -8.27 22.64
N LYS A 193 21.71 -7.77 22.17
CA LYS A 193 22.82 -8.65 21.74
C LYS A 193 23.41 -9.27 23.00
N GLN A 194 23.59 -10.58 23.01
CA GLN A 194 24.33 -11.22 24.08
C GLN A 194 25.80 -10.81 23.97
N GLY A 195 26.28 -10.02 24.93
CA GLY A 195 27.66 -9.54 25.00
C GLY A 195 27.88 -8.37 25.96
N ASP A 196 27.48 -8.52 27.23
CA ASP A 196 28.16 -7.96 28.42
C ASP A 196 27.31 -8.23 29.68
N GLY A 197 27.15 -9.51 29.96
CA GLY A 197 26.52 -10.01 31.16
C GLY A 197 27.12 -11.35 31.51
N ALA A 198 28.46 -11.39 31.60
CA ALA A 198 29.13 -12.39 32.41
C ALA A 198 28.69 -12.12 33.86
N VAL A 199 27.50 -12.62 34.22
CA VAL A 199 27.17 -12.86 35.61
C VAL A 199 28.21 -13.87 36.04
N ASP A 200 29.13 -13.37 36.86
CA ASP A 200 30.25 -14.09 37.42
C ASP A 200 29.69 -15.28 38.23
N ASP A 201 29.49 -16.41 37.55
CA ASP A 201 29.03 -17.69 38.15
C ASP A 201 30.00 -18.17 39.25
N ASN A 202 31.18 -17.55 39.35
CA ASN A 202 32.14 -17.77 40.41
C ASN A 202 31.71 -17.14 41.76
N LEU A 203 30.85 -16.11 41.75
CA LEU A 203 30.39 -15.44 42.97
C LEU A 203 29.29 -16.24 43.69
N PHE A 204 28.45 -16.97 42.95
CA PHE A 204 27.40 -17.82 43.55
C PHE A 204 27.96 -19.13 44.11
N LEU A 205 29.01 -19.68 43.48
CA LEU A 205 29.70 -20.88 43.97
C LEU A 205 30.64 -20.60 45.15
N GLN A 206 31.28 -19.43 45.22
CA GLN A 206 32.05 -19.04 46.40
C GLN A 206 31.17 -18.82 47.63
N ALA A 207 29.98 -18.22 47.47
CA ALA A 207 29.05 -17.99 48.57
C ALA A 207 28.47 -19.29 49.17
N LEU A 208 28.27 -20.34 48.34
CA LEU A 208 27.84 -21.66 48.82
C LEU A 208 28.99 -22.43 49.50
N ALA A 209 30.22 -22.34 48.97
CA ALA A 209 31.40 -22.94 49.59
C ALA A 209 31.73 -22.31 50.97
N GLU A 210 31.41 -21.03 51.18
CA GLU A 210 31.62 -20.33 52.46
C GLU A 210 30.53 -20.65 53.50
N GLN A 211 29.32 -21.01 53.09
CA GLN A 211 28.25 -21.46 54.00
C GLN A 211 28.48 -22.89 54.50
N ASP A 212 29.02 -23.78 53.67
CA ASP A 212 29.32 -25.15 54.09
C ASP A 212 30.55 -25.22 55.01
N LYS A 213 31.52 -24.30 54.85
CA LYS A 213 32.68 -24.18 55.77
C LYS A 213 32.30 -23.67 57.17
N LYS A 214 31.17 -22.94 57.30
CA LYS A 214 30.62 -22.49 58.60
C LYS A 214 29.69 -23.51 59.27
N ARG A 215 29.25 -24.54 58.55
CA ARG A 215 28.40 -25.62 59.08
C ARG A 215 29.16 -26.87 59.52
N GLY A 216 30.47 -26.91 59.34
CA GLY A 216 31.35 -27.99 59.80
C GLY A 216 32.30 -27.56 60.92
N ILE A 217 31.80 -27.42 62.14
CA ILE A 217 32.64 -27.50 63.34
C ILE A 217 31.96 -28.47 64.31
N SER A 218 32.64 -29.61 64.46
CA SER A 218 32.76 -30.51 65.63
C SER A 218 31.53 -30.93 66.43
#